data_AF-A0A920ME44-F1
#
_entry.id   AF-A0A920ME44-F1
#
_cell.length_a   1.000
_cell.length_b   1.000
_cell.length_c   1.000
_cell.angle_alpha   90.00
_cell.angle_beta   90.00
_cell.angle_gamma   90.00
#
_symmetry.space_group_name_H-M   'P 1'
#
loop_
_entity.id
_entity.type
_entity.pdbx_description
1 polymer ?
#
loop_
_entity_poly.entity_id
_entity_poly.type
_entity_poly.pdbx_seq_one_letter_code
_entity_poly.pdbx_strand_id
1 'polypeptide(L)'
;MGIEAYKSLETEFNFDIKWSGSLEWFEELDQQENLFVKFKAIKKYPTYTPVSLISSLEAEYLEPKVDFGDDNTIVHSESDGAIDTIRAIQMIHNEFERLGGKVFFPVSF
;
A
#
# COMPACT_ATOMS: atom_id res chain seq x y z
N MET A 1 5.11 10.43 6.02
CA MET A 1 3.63 10.38 5.97
C MET A 1 3.26 8.92 5.92
N GLY A 2 2.48 8.45 6.90
CA GLY A 2 2.04 7.05 6.97
C GLY A 2 0.62 6.90 6.43
N ILE A 3 0.04 5.72 6.62
CA ILE A 3 -1.28 5.35 6.10
C ILE A 3 -2.42 6.28 6.58
N GLU A 4 -2.30 6.81 7.80
CA GLU A 4 -3.25 7.76 8.38
C GLU A 4 -3.29 9.10 7.62
N ALA A 5 -2.19 9.50 6.97
CA ALA A 5 -2.19 10.67 6.09
C ALA A 5 -3.06 10.41 4.85
N TYR A 6 -2.99 9.21 4.27
CA TYR A 6 -3.83 8.84 3.12
C TYR A 6 -5.31 8.74 3.48
N LYS A 7 -5.66 8.22 4.67
CA LYS A 7 -7.05 8.25 5.17
C LYS A 7 -7.59 9.66 5.36
N SER A 8 -6.73 10.57 5.83
CA SER A 8 -7.10 11.98 5.97
C SER A 8 -7.33 12.63 4.60
N LEU A 9 -6.43 12.37 3.65
CA LEU A 9 -6.54 12.85 2.27
C LEU A 9 -7.72 12.25 1.51
N GLU A 10 -8.08 10.99 1.80
CA GLU A 10 -9.27 10.36 1.24
C GLU A 10 -10.51 11.19 1.54
N THR A 11 -10.66 11.67 2.77
CA THR A 11 -11.78 12.55 3.16
C THR A 11 -11.66 13.93 2.55
N GLU A 12 -10.45 14.51 2.53
CA GLU A 12 -10.22 15.89 2.06
C GLU A 12 -10.46 16.04 0.56
N PHE A 13 -9.98 15.09 -0.23
CA PHE A 13 -10.10 15.11 -1.69
C PHE A 13 -11.24 14.25 -2.21
N ASN A 14 -11.88 13.44 -1.36
CA ASN A 14 -12.82 12.40 -1.78
C ASN A 14 -12.16 11.41 -2.77
N PHE A 15 -10.93 10.97 -2.45
CA PHE A 15 -10.25 9.95 -3.24
C PHE A 15 -11.00 8.62 -3.19
N ASP A 16 -10.97 7.89 -4.29
CA ASP A 16 -11.47 6.52 -4.32
C ASP A 16 -10.32 5.55 -3.97
N ILE A 17 -9.99 5.45 -2.68
CA ILE A 17 -8.97 4.52 -2.20
C ILE A 17 -9.62 3.16 -1.93
N LYS A 18 -9.01 2.09 -2.45
CA LYS A 18 -9.42 0.72 -2.16
C LYS A 18 -8.56 0.16 -1.04
N TRP A 19 -9.06 0.24 0.19
CA TRP A 19 -8.43 -0.34 1.39
C TRP A 19 -8.70 -1.84 1.51
N SER A 20 -8.17 -2.63 0.58
CA SER A 20 -8.33 -4.08 0.54
C SER A 20 -7.13 -4.86 1.11
N GLY A 21 -6.17 -4.15 1.69
CA GLY A 21 -4.92 -4.72 2.17
C GLY A 21 -3.89 -5.01 1.08
N SER A 22 -2.78 -5.62 1.48
CA SER A 22 -1.69 -6.05 0.60
C SER A 22 -1.13 -7.40 1.06
N LEU A 23 -0.67 -8.19 0.09
CA LEU A 23 -0.06 -9.50 0.27
C LEU A 23 1.35 -9.48 -0.31
N GLU A 24 2.35 -9.87 0.47
CA GLU A 24 3.76 -9.95 0.04
C GLU A 24 4.33 -11.36 0.31
N TRP A 25 4.93 -11.95 -0.73
CA TRP A 25 5.56 -13.27 -0.68
C TRP A 25 6.67 -13.38 -1.74
N PHE A 26 7.56 -14.35 -1.56
CA PHE A 26 8.57 -14.72 -2.54
C PHE A 26 8.60 -16.24 -2.75
N GLU A 27 8.95 -16.67 -3.96
CA GLU A 27 9.19 -18.10 -4.27
C GLU A 27 10.59 -18.54 -3.83
N GLU A 28 11.58 -17.65 -3.92
CA GLU A 28 12.96 -17.97 -3.53
C GLU A 28 13.14 -17.91 -2.01
N LEU A 29 13.70 -18.98 -1.44
CA LEU A 29 13.85 -19.15 0.01
C LEU A 29 14.66 -18.04 0.68
N ASP A 30 15.73 -17.55 0.04
CA ASP A 30 16.57 -16.49 0.56
C ASP A 30 15.83 -15.14 0.61
N GLN A 31 15.01 -14.84 -0.40
CA GLN A 31 14.15 -13.66 -0.44
C GLN A 31 13.06 -13.75 0.64
N GLN A 32 12.50 -14.95 0.83
CA GLN A 32 11.50 -15.23 1.84
C GLN A 32 12.05 -15.09 3.27
N GLU A 33 13.26 -15.60 3.54
CA GLU A 33 13.97 -15.37 4.81
C GLU A 33 14.21 -13.87 5.06
N ASN A 34 14.62 -13.13 4.03
CA ASN A 34 14.81 -11.69 4.09
C ASN A 34 13.51 -10.94 4.39
N LEU A 35 12.38 -11.36 3.80
CA LEU A 35 11.05 -10.81 4.10
C LEU A 35 10.71 -10.97 5.58
N PHE A 36 10.97 -12.13 6.18
CA PHE A 36 10.71 -12.34 7.61
C PHE A 36 11.61 -11.51 8.52
N VAL A 37 12.86 -11.27 8.14
CA VAL A 37 13.74 -10.35 8.88
C VAL A 37 13.15 -8.94 8.88
N LYS A 38 12.66 -8.45 7.72
CA LYS A 38 11.99 -7.14 7.61
C LYS A 38 10.70 -7.09 8.43
N PHE A 39 9.86 -8.12 8.35
CA PHE A 39 8.63 -8.24 9.16
C PHE A 39 8.94 -8.18 10.66
N LYS A 40 9.94 -8.92 11.14
CA LYS A 40 10.34 -8.85 12.56
C LYS A 40 10.90 -7.49 12.95
N ALA A 41 11.60 -6.81 12.02
CA ALA A 41 12.12 -5.47 12.25
C ALA A 41 11.00 -4.43 12.35
N ILE A 42 9.96 -4.51 11.51
CA ILE A 42 8.86 -3.53 11.52
C ILE A 42 8.12 -3.52 12.87
N LYS A 43 7.95 -4.70 13.49
CA LYS A 43 7.30 -4.86 14.79
C LYS A 43 8.07 -4.22 15.97
N LYS A 44 9.33 -3.81 15.76
CA LYS A 44 10.13 -3.13 16.79
C LYS A 44 9.86 -1.63 16.86
N TYR A 45 9.22 -1.03 15.84
CA TYR A 45 8.88 0.38 15.87
C TYR A 45 7.67 0.63 16.78
N PRO A 46 7.66 1.67 17.63
CA PRO A 46 6.56 1.91 18.57
C PRO A 46 5.20 2.16 17.91
N THR A 47 5.20 2.67 16.68
CA THR A 47 4.00 3.04 15.91
C THR A 47 4.01 2.35 14.55
N TYR A 48 4.23 1.04 14.54
CA TYR A 48 4.18 0.25 13.31
C TYR A 48 2.73 0.01 12.87
N THR A 49 2.55 -0.14 11.56
CA THR A 49 1.27 -0.55 10.99
C THR A 49 1.10 -2.06 11.20
N PRO A 50 -0.01 -2.54 11.77
CA PRO A 50 -0.20 -3.97 12.04
C PRO A 50 -0.03 -4.82 10.79
N VAL A 51 0.83 -5.83 10.89
CA VAL A 51 1.08 -6.84 9.86
C VAL A 51 1.00 -8.24 10.47
N SER A 52 0.39 -9.16 9.75
CA SER A 52 0.20 -10.56 10.12
C SER A 52 0.92 -11.49 9.15
N LEU A 53 1.08 -12.75 9.57
CA LEU A 53 1.49 -13.83 8.68
C LEU A 53 0.27 -14.71 8.47
N ILE A 54 -0.02 -15.05 7.22
CA ILE A 54 -1.11 -15.95 6.84
C ILE A 54 -0.58 -17.08 5.96
N SER A 55 -1.31 -18.19 5.90
CA SER A 55 -1.01 -19.31 5.01
C SER A 55 -1.35 -19.02 3.55
N SER A 56 -0.80 -19.79 2.62
CA SER A 56 -1.18 -19.76 1.20
C SER A 56 -2.68 -19.97 1.00
N LEU A 57 -3.30 -20.90 1.75
CA LEU A 57 -4.75 -21.15 1.68
C LEU A 57 -5.58 -19.92 2.10
N GLU A 58 -5.15 -19.21 3.14
CA GLU A 58 -5.81 -17.97 3.56
C GLU A 58 -5.61 -16.85 2.51
N ALA A 59 -4.43 -16.76 1.90
CA ALA A 59 -4.14 -15.81 0.83
C ALA A 59 -4.94 -16.08 -0.45
N GLU A 60 -5.11 -17.35 -0.83
CA GLU A 60 -5.95 -17.78 -1.95
C GLU A 60 -7.43 -17.44 -1.74
N TYR A 61 -7.91 -17.45 -0.49
CA TYR A 61 -9.27 -17.00 -0.21
C TYR A 61 -9.43 -15.49 -0.47
N LEU A 62 -8.39 -14.69 -0.23
CA LEU A 62 -8.39 -13.25 -0.49
C LEU A 62 -8.21 -12.94 -1.99
N GLU A 63 -7.29 -13.65 -2.65
CA GLU A 63 -6.92 -13.44 -4.05
C GLU A 63 -6.93 -14.77 -4.83
N PRO A 64 -8.11 -15.32 -5.18
CA PRO A 64 -8.28 -16.69 -5.70
C PRO A 64 -7.74 -16.93 -7.11
N LYS A 65 -7.15 -15.90 -7.73
CA LYS A 65 -6.56 -15.99 -9.07
C LYS A 65 -5.03 -15.95 -9.04
N VAL A 66 -4.45 -15.85 -7.85
CA VAL A 66 -3.00 -15.82 -7.64
C VAL A 66 -2.56 -17.19 -7.14
N ASP A 67 -1.49 -17.71 -7.72
CA ASP A 67 -0.79 -18.88 -7.20
C ASP A 67 0.28 -18.40 -6.21
N PHE A 68 0.11 -18.74 -4.94
CA PHE A 68 1.04 -18.37 -3.87
C PHE A 68 2.11 -19.44 -3.61
N GLY A 69 2.03 -20.58 -4.31
CA GLY A 69 2.83 -21.76 -4.05
C GLY A 69 2.37 -22.56 -2.82
N ASP A 70 2.60 -23.87 -2.87
CA ASP A 70 2.30 -24.77 -1.76
C ASP A 70 3.11 -24.42 -0.50
N ASP A 71 2.44 -24.43 0.66
CA ASP A 71 3.04 -24.19 1.98
C ASP A 71 3.80 -22.86 2.16
N ASN A 72 3.54 -21.87 1.30
CA ASN A 72 4.13 -20.55 1.46
C ASN A 72 3.50 -19.79 2.65
N THR A 73 4.24 -18.82 3.19
CA THR A 73 3.77 -17.94 4.25
C THR A 73 3.76 -16.51 3.72
N ILE A 74 2.62 -15.86 3.81
CA ILE A 74 2.40 -14.55 3.19
C ILE A 74 2.41 -13.49 4.30
N VAL A 75 3.13 -12.39 4.07
CA VAL A 75 2.99 -11.19 4.92
C VAL A 75 1.77 -10.42 4.45
N HIS A 76 0.82 -10.19 5.36
CA HIS A 76 -0.44 -9.52 5.09
C HIS A 76 -0.52 -8.21 5.87
N SER A 77 -0.78 -7.10 5.16
CA SER A 77 -1.12 -5.80 5.75
C SER A 77 -2.57 -5.47 5.42
N GLU A 78 -3.49 -5.65 6.37
CA GLU A 78 -4.93 -5.36 6.16
C GLU A 78 -5.20 -3.89 5.91
N SER A 79 -4.36 -3.01 6.47
CA SER A 79 -4.60 -1.57 6.40
C SER A 79 -4.18 -0.96 5.07
N ASP A 80 -3.33 -1.65 4.30
CA ASP A 80 -2.83 -1.18 3.01
C ASP A 80 -3.98 -1.03 1.99
N GLY A 81 -3.68 -0.33 0.89
CA GLY A 81 -4.65 -0.13 -0.16
C GLY A 81 -4.04 0.39 -1.44
N ALA A 82 -4.89 0.56 -2.44
CA ALA A 82 -4.52 1.06 -3.75
C ALA A 82 -5.35 2.30 -4.11
N ILE A 83 -4.73 3.22 -4.84
CA ILE A 83 -5.34 4.45 -5.34
C ILE A 83 -4.97 4.63 -6.82
N ASP A 84 -5.89 5.17 -7.63
CA ASP A 84 -5.55 5.64 -8.97
C ASP A 84 -4.69 6.91 -8.86
N THR A 85 -3.38 6.73 -9.06
CA THR A 85 -2.39 7.80 -8.95
C THR A 85 -2.65 8.94 -9.92
N ILE A 86 -3.08 8.67 -11.16
CA ILE A 86 -3.34 9.71 -12.16
C ILE A 86 -4.52 10.54 -11.70
N ARG A 87 -5.60 9.89 -11.28
CA ARG A 87 -6.79 10.56 -10.79
C ARG A 87 -6.50 11.38 -9.53
N ALA A 88 -5.75 10.83 -8.58
CA ALA A 88 -5.37 11.51 -7.36
C ALA A 88 -4.56 12.80 -7.65
N ILE A 89 -3.56 12.71 -8.53
CA ILE A 89 -2.75 13.88 -8.95
C ILE A 89 -3.65 14.95 -9.57
N GLN A 90 -4.57 14.57 -10.46
CA GLN A 90 -5.50 15.53 -11.09
C GLN A 90 -6.38 16.23 -10.05
N MET A 91 -6.90 15.50 -9.06
CA MET A 91 -7.75 16.06 -8.02
C MET A 91 -6.97 17.03 -7.11
N ILE A 92 -5.76 16.66 -6.72
CA ILE A 92 -4.86 17.55 -5.96
C ILE A 92 -4.53 18.80 -6.78
N HIS A 93 -4.18 18.63 -8.05
CA HIS A 93 -3.85 19.73 -8.94
C HIS A 93 -5.02 20.72 -9.11
N ASN A 94 -6.22 20.21 -9.38
CA ASN A 94 -7.41 21.03 -9.54
C ASN A 94 -7.73 21.83 -8.28
N GLU A 95 -7.60 21.21 -7.10
CA GLU A 95 -7.84 21.89 -5.82
C GLU A 95 -6.76 22.93 -5.53
N PHE A 96 -5.50 22.62 -5.82
CA PHE A 96 -4.39 23.57 -5.73
C PHE A 96 -4.63 24.82 -6.59
N GLU A 97 -5.07 24.65 -7.84
CA GLU A 97 -5.43 25.77 -8.72
C GLU A 97 -6.67 26.53 -8.22
N ARG A 98 -7.69 25.82 -7.74
CA ARG A 98 -8.90 26.43 -7.13
C ARG A 98 -8.55 27.34 -5.95
N LEU A 99 -7.52 26.99 -5.19
CA LEU A 99 -7.00 27.76 -4.07
C LEU A 99 -6.05 28.91 -4.48
N GLY A 100 -5.87 29.15 -5.79
CA GLY A 100 -5.04 30.23 -6.33
C GLY A 100 -3.58 29.83 -6.61
N GLY A 101 -3.25 28.55 -6.47
CA GLY A 101 -1.99 27.98 -6.90
C GLY A 101 -1.81 28.08 -8.42
N LYS A 102 -0.55 28.11 -8.89
CA LYS A 102 -0.22 28.10 -10.31
C LYS A 102 0.80 27.01 -10.59
N VAL A 103 0.52 26.16 -11.57
CA VAL A 103 1.46 25.15 -12.04
C VAL A 103 2.13 25.64 -13.32
N PHE A 104 3.45 25.60 -13.35
CA PHE A 104 4.24 25.90 -14.54
C PHE A 104 4.84 24.58 -15.03
N PHE A 105 4.43 24.12 -16.20
CA PHE A 105 4.96 22.91 -16.84
C PHE A 105 4.69 22.89 -18.36
N PRO A 106 5.61 22.38 -19.20
CA PRO A 106 7.02 22.14 -18.87
C PRO A 106 7.72 23.50 -18.68
N VAL A 107 8.70 23.56 -17.78
CA VAL A 107 9.53 24.76 -17.60
C VAL A 107 10.92 24.44 -18.11
N SER A 108 11.42 25.26 -19.03
CA SER A 108 12.83 25.27 -19.44
C SER A 108 13.50 26.49 -18.81
N PHE A 109 14.64 26.27 -18.16
CA PHE A 109 15.51 27.32 -17.63
C PHE A 109 16.62 27.67 -18.61
#